data_AF-A0A7C7VKE2-F1
#
_entry.id   AF-A0A7C7VKE2-F1
#
_cell.length_a   1.000
_cell.length_b   1.000
_cell.length_c   1.000
_cell.angle_alpha   90.00
_cell.angle_beta   90.00
_cell.angle_gamma   90.00
#
_symmetry.space_group_name_H-M   'P 1'
#
loop_
_entity.id
_entity.type
_entity.pdbx_description
1 polymer ?
#
loop_
_entity_poly.entity_id
_entity_poly.type
_entity_poly.pdbx_seq_one_letter_code
_entity_poly.pdbx_strand_id
1 'polypeptide(L)'
;MISEFNRNKIIDVALLDKTTLVVHGILDDSIYSLELDFKVNLSDLVCFEIEGRWLRYTTPECPQALNFLTQAEGFCLALGIEEKIHKAVGRTSCRHFANLLIECAYAVRETAKLIRYQEAQVHNPKLSWQEFLLGENSDPGSNFSQELPEDSEAASVAVSVSIPAAGEPSKRLPSPASGKSDAFIIDMHLHTAPASPCASDSVEAMIAEAQRIGLHGICLTDHNYLWSAAEIQSLCKKFTFPIFRANEIVTEQGDMLVYGFYEDVQGIIKLSELKKRVQAAGGFIVAAHPFRGFLTFGADDIGLTPEKARSREMFQLVDGVETLNGKVTATENGLAREVAEGLKLPAIGGSDAHDSSSVGLYATAFTQPINNEVELLAALKTGDYQPVKFR
;
A
#
# COMPACT_ATOMS: atom_id res chain seq x y z
N MET A 1 7.86 -15.91 -22.73
CA MET A 1 6.81 -15.82 -21.70
C MET A 1 7.45 -16.27 -20.40
N ILE A 2 7.67 -15.34 -19.46
CA ILE A 2 8.14 -15.67 -18.11
C ILE A 2 6.86 -15.91 -17.30
N SER A 3 6.58 -17.16 -16.94
CA SER A 3 5.35 -17.59 -16.25
C SER A 3 5.48 -17.61 -14.72
N GLU A 4 6.58 -17.09 -14.17
CA GLU A 4 6.87 -17.07 -12.73
C GLU A 4 7.48 -15.72 -12.34
N PHE A 5 6.83 -15.02 -11.40
CA PHE A 5 7.38 -13.84 -10.75
C PHE A 5 7.91 -14.21 -9.36
N ASN A 6 9.20 -13.98 -9.15
CA ASN A 6 9.87 -14.12 -7.86
C ASN A 6 10.54 -12.79 -7.52
N ARG A 7 10.60 -12.42 -6.25
CA ARG A 7 11.39 -11.29 -5.75
C ARG A 7 12.07 -11.69 -4.44
N ASN A 8 13.39 -11.52 -4.39
CA ASN A 8 14.22 -11.67 -3.21
C ASN A 8 14.90 -10.35 -2.89
N LYS A 9 15.03 -10.07 -1.59
CA LYS A 9 15.93 -9.05 -1.07
C LYS A 9 16.90 -9.71 -0.11
N ILE A 10 18.18 -9.44 -0.28
CA ILE A 10 19.24 -9.95 0.58
C ILE A 10 20.03 -8.75 1.07
N ILE A 11 20.28 -8.68 2.38
CA ILE A 11 20.99 -7.56 2.98
C ILE A 11 22.01 -8.15 3.93
N ASP A 12 23.26 -7.76 3.71
CA ASP A 12 24.37 -8.06 4.60
C ASP A 12 24.88 -6.76 5.22
N VAL A 13 25.09 -6.78 6.53
CA VAL A 13 25.64 -5.65 7.28
C VAL A 13 26.79 -6.19 8.11
N ALA A 14 27.99 -5.69 7.86
CA ALA A 14 29.20 -6.12 8.53
C ALA A 14 29.94 -4.92 9.14
N LEU A 15 30.68 -5.19 10.21
CA LEU A 15 31.59 -4.22 10.80
C LEU A 15 32.89 -4.21 9.99
N LEU A 16 33.18 -3.09 9.31
CA LEU A 16 34.43 -2.90 8.58
C LEU A 16 35.59 -2.56 9.54
N ASP A 17 35.31 -1.67 10.50
CA ASP A 17 36.20 -1.25 11.56
C ASP A 17 35.39 -0.81 12.80
N LYS A 18 36.04 -0.32 13.84
CA LYS A 18 35.37 0.06 15.11
C LYS A 18 34.27 1.11 14.98
N THR A 19 34.24 1.85 13.89
CA THR A 19 33.36 3.00 13.66
C THR A 19 32.51 2.87 12.41
N THR A 20 32.80 1.91 11.54
CA THR A 20 32.21 1.84 10.20
C THR A 20 31.48 0.52 9.99
N LEU A 21 30.21 0.61 9.60
CA LEU A 21 29.45 -0.48 9.01
C LEU A 21 29.57 -0.43 7.49
N VAL A 22 29.76 -1.60 6.88
CA VAL A 22 29.61 -1.80 5.44
C VAL A 22 28.31 -2.56 5.20
N VAL A 23 27.56 -2.12 4.19
CA VAL A 23 26.24 -2.66 3.87
C VAL A 23 26.24 -3.08 2.41
N HIS A 24 25.78 -4.30 2.16
CA HIS A 24 25.57 -4.83 0.82
C HIS A 24 24.12 -5.31 0.70
N GLY A 25 23.34 -4.62 -0.14
CA GLY A 25 21.95 -4.94 -0.43
C GLY A 25 21.80 -5.47 -1.85
N ILE A 26 20.97 -6.49 -2.03
CA ILE A 26 20.57 -7.04 -3.33
C ILE A 26 19.05 -7.03 -3.38
N LEU A 27 18.49 -6.55 -4.49
CA LEU A 27 17.11 -6.79 -4.89
C LEU A 27 17.13 -7.54 -6.21
N ASP A 28 16.64 -8.78 -6.21
CA ASP A 28 16.58 -9.65 -7.39
C ASP A 28 15.15 -10.13 -7.60
N ASP A 29 14.49 -9.67 -8.66
CA ASP A 29 13.18 -10.13 -9.09
C ASP A 29 13.15 -10.58 -10.55
N SER A 30 12.07 -11.21 -11.01
CA SER A 30 11.99 -11.79 -12.36
C SER A 30 12.24 -10.77 -13.50
N ILE A 31 12.21 -9.47 -13.23
CA ILE A 31 12.35 -8.39 -14.23
C ILE A 31 13.60 -7.54 -13.97
N TYR A 32 13.90 -7.27 -12.70
CA TYR A 32 14.91 -6.33 -12.23
C TYR A 32 15.88 -6.99 -11.25
N SER A 33 17.15 -6.66 -11.36
CA SER A 33 18.17 -7.10 -10.42
C SER A 33 19.16 -5.96 -10.20
N LEU A 34 19.37 -5.57 -8.95
CA LEU A 34 20.27 -4.48 -8.58
C LEU A 34 20.95 -4.75 -7.24
N GLU A 35 22.10 -4.12 -7.08
CA GLU A 35 22.92 -4.13 -5.87
C GLU A 35 23.10 -2.71 -5.36
N LEU A 36 23.23 -2.57 -4.05
CA LEU A 36 23.52 -1.31 -3.37
C LEU A 36 24.58 -1.56 -2.30
N ASP A 37 25.70 -0.87 -2.43
CA ASP A 37 26.83 -0.94 -1.50
C ASP A 37 27.00 0.42 -0.84
N PHE A 38 27.05 0.46 0.48
CA PHE A 38 27.28 1.73 1.18
C PHE A 38 27.94 1.56 2.54
N LYS A 39 28.50 2.67 3.04
CA LYS A 39 29.13 2.73 4.36
C LYS A 39 28.40 3.69 5.28
N VAL A 40 28.31 3.28 6.54
CA VAL A 40 27.59 4.00 7.58
C VAL A 40 28.49 4.16 8.80
N ASN A 41 28.50 5.36 9.38
CA ASN A 41 29.14 5.56 10.67
C ASN A 41 28.26 4.98 11.79
N LEU A 42 28.82 4.09 12.61
CA LEU A 42 28.11 3.37 13.67
C LEU A 42 27.55 4.30 14.76
N SER A 43 28.20 5.44 15.00
CA SER A 43 27.83 6.35 16.10
C SER A 43 26.58 7.17 15.81
N ASP A 44 26.43 7.66 14.57
CA ASP A 44 25.35 8.57 14.15
C ASP A 44 24.46 7.99 13.04
N LEU A 45 24.78 6.77 12.57
CA LEU A 45 24.11 6.08 11.47
C LEU A 45 24.11 6.88 10.16
N VAL A 46 25.08 7.79 9.97
CA VAL A 46 25.17 8.59 8.74
C VAL A 46 25.81 7.78 7.62
N CYS A 47 25.09 7.63 6.51
CA CYS A 47 25.62 7.12 5.25
C CYS A 47 26.59 8.15 4.66
N PHE A 48 27.84 7.77 4.36
CA PHE A 48 28.85 8.71 3.85
C PHE A 48 29.47 8.29 2.51
N GLU A 49 29.12 7.11 2.00
CA GLU A 49 29.57 6.59 0.71
C GLU A 49 28.51 5.62 0.21
N ILE A 50 28.06 5.76 -1.03
CA ILE A 50 27.04 4.89 -1.62
C ILE A 50 27.30 4.66 -3.11
N GLU A 51 27.26 3.40 -3.51
CA GLU A 51 27.36 2.97 -4.90
C GLU A 51 26.23 1.99 -5.19
N GLY A 52 25.73 2.01 -6.43
CA GLY A 52 24.71 1.07 -6.87
C GLY A 52 25.05 0.49 -8.22
N ARG A 53 24.48 -0.68 -8.48
CA ARG A 53 24.70 -1.39 -9.73
C ARG A 53 23.41 -2.03 -10.20
N TRP A 54 23.14 -1.92 -11.49
CA TRP A 54 22.14 -2.75 -12.15
C TRP A 54 22.78 -4.03 -12.69
N LEU A 55 22.20 -5.18 -12.33
CA LEU A 55 22.55 -6.49 -12.86
C LEU A 55 21.59 -6.92 -13.97
N ARG A 56 20.30 -6.57 -13.84
CA ARG A 56 19.25 -6.85 -14.82
C ARG A 56 18.21 -5.73 -14.82
N TYR A 57 17.86 -5.25 -16.00
CA TYR A 57 16.84 -4.23 -16.19
C TYR A 57 16.28 -4.32 -17.61
N THR A 58 15.04 -3.88 -17.78
CA THR A 58 14.34 -3.88 -19.07
C THR A 58 14.15 -2.48 -19.65
N THR A 59 14.29 -1.45 -18.81
CA THR A 59 14.10 -0.04 -19.18
C THR A 59 15.47 0.60 -19.45
N PRO A 60 15.77 1.09 -20.67
CA PRO A 60 17.08 1.64 -21.05
C PRO A 60 17.57 2.79 -20.18
N GLU A 61 16.66 3.51 -19.52
CA GLU A 61 16.95 4.65 -18.65
C GLU A 61 17.33 4.22 -17.22
N CYS A 62 17.11 2.95 -16.82
CA CYS A 62 17.44 2.45 -15.49
C CYS A 62 18.89 2.78 -15.05
N PRO A 63 19.93 2.62 -15.87
CA PRO A 63 21.29 2.98 -15.49
C PRO A 63 21.50 4.46 -15.13
N GLN A 64 20.64 5.37 -15.63
CA GLN A 64 20.73 6.80 -15.30
C GLN A 64 20.43 7.07 -13.82
N ALA A 65 19.67 6.18 -13.17
CA ALA A 65 19.37 6.28 -11.74
C ALA A 65 20.63 6.30 -10.86
N LEU A 66 21.73 5.68 -11.33
CA LEU A 66 23.00 5.61 -10.59
C LEU A 66 23.61 7.00 -10.35
N ASN A 67 23.40 7.94 -11.28
CA ASN A 67 23.94 9.30 -11.19
C ASN A 67 23.39 10.11 -10.02
N PHE A 68 22.30 9.63 -9.40
CA PHE A 68 21.58 10.35 -8.36
C PHE A 68 21.65 9.64 -7.00
N LEU A 69 22.33 8.50 -6.90
CA LEU A 69 22.43 7.73 -5.64
C LEU A 69 23.19 8.46 -4.55
N THR A 70 24.20 9.24 -4.91
CA THR A 70 25.01 10.05 -3.97
C THR A 70 24.17 11.07 -3.20
N GLN A 71 22.92 11.34 -3.60
CA GLN A 71 21.98 12.14 -2.81
C GLN A 71 21.65 11.51 -1.46
N ALA A 72 21.87 10.21 -1.29
CA ALA A 72 21.72 9.53 -0.01
C ALA A 72 22.92 9.72 0.93
N GLU A 73 24.05 10.25 0.44
CA GLU A 73 25.17 10.61 1.32
C GLU A 73 24.73 11.74 2.28
N GLY A 74 25.15 11.62 3.53
CA GLY A 74 24.69 12.48 4.63
C GLY A 74 23.34 12.07 5.22
N PHE A 75 22.73 10.97 4.78
CA PHE A 75 21.48 10.49 5.39
C PHE A 75 21.80 9.79 6.70
N CYS A 76 21.24 10.31 7.80
CA CYS A 76 21.17 9.58 9.06
C CYS A 76 20.09 8.50 8.93
N LEU A 77 20.51 7.23 8.94
CA LEU A 77 19.64 6.06 8.75
C LEU A 77 18.88 5.67 10.04
N ALA A 78 18.57 6.66 10.88
CA ALA A 78 17.72 6.51 12.06
C ALA A 78 16.25 6.31 11.66
N LEU A 79 15.37 6.18 12.66
CA LEU A 79 13.92 6.11 12.44
C LEU A 79 13.40 7.37 11.73
N GLY A 80 12.48 7.21 10.78
CA GLY A 80 11.86 8.32 10.04
C GLY A 80 12.59 8.74 8.76
N ILE A 81 13.68 8.06 8.39
CA ILE A 81 14.45 8.36 7.17
C ILE A 81 13.71 7.99 5.87
N GLU A 82 12.66 7.17 5.96
CA GLU A 82 11.97 6.54 4.85
C GLU A 82 11.37 7.56 3.88
N GLU A 83 10.71 8.61 4.39
CA GLU A 83 10.11 9.67 3.56
C GLU A 83 11.20 10.46 2.81
N LYS A 84 12.35 10.70 3.46
CA LYS A 84 13.48 11.38 2.83
C LYS A 84 14.09 10.52 1.72
N ILE A 85 14.24 9.22 1.95
CA ILE A 85 14.71 8.28 0.92
C ILE A 85 13.74 8.23 -0.25
N HIS A 86 12.43 8.13 -0.02
CA HIS A 86 11.44 8.15 -1.10
C HIS A 86 11.46 9.46 -1.90
N LYS A 87 11.58 10.61 -1.24
CA LYS A 87 11.62 11.92 -1.91
C LYS A 87 12.91 12.14 -2.68
N ALA A 88 14.07 11.86 -2.08
CA ALA A 88 15.36 12.14 -2.67
C ALA A 88 15.81 11.05 -3.63
N VAL A 89 15.77 9.78 -3.21
CA VAL A 89 16.22 8.65 -4.04
C VAL A 89 15.08 8.14 -4.92
N GLY A 90 13.88 7.98 -4.38
CA GLY A 90 12.75 7.37 -5.12
C GLY A 90 12.28 8.20 -6.31
N ARG A 91 12.25 9.53 -6.18
CA ARG A 91 11.84 10.45 -7.26
C ARG A 91 12.98 10.79 -8.22
N THR A 92 14.21 10.90 -7.72
CA THR A 92 15.34 11.42 -8.50
C THR A 92 16.23 10.32 -9.08
N SER A 93 16.43 9.21 -8.35
CA SER A 93 17.17 8.02 -8.80
C SER A 93 16.21 6.99 -9.37
N CYS A 94 15.70 6.06 -8.54
CA CYS A 94 14.56 5.22 -8.88
C CYS A 94 13.92 4.61 -7.64
N ARG A 95 12.67 4.15 -7.78
CA ARG A 95 11.92 3.50 -6.68
C ARG A 95 12.54 2.18 -6.23
N HIS A 96 13.22 1.44 -7.10
CA HIS A 96 13.86 0.17 -6.72
C HIS A 96 15.03 0.38 -5.75
N PHE A 97 15.90 1.38 -6.03
CA PHE A 97 16.99 1.75 -5.12
C PHE A 97 16.46 2.32 -3.80
N ALA A 98 15.42 3.15 -3.84
CA ALA A 98 14.80 3.67 -2.63
C ALA A 98 14.27 2.55 -1.74
N ASN A 99 13.56 1.59 -2.32
CA ASN A 99 13.02 0.44 -1.60
C ASN A 99 14.12 -0.47 -1.04
N LEU A 100 15.23 -0.66 -1.74
CA LEU A 100 16.35 -1.45 -1.23
C LEU A 100 17.08 -0.70 -0.11
N LEU A 101 17.32 0.61 -0.26
CA LEU A 101 18.00 1.43 0.74
C LEU A 101 17.22 1.52 2.06
N ILE A 102 15.88 1.55 2.02
CA ILE A 102 15.03 1.53 3.22
C ILE A 102 15.22 0.24 4.01
N GLU A 103 15.25 -0.90 3.33
CA GLU A 103 15.46 -2.20 3.97
C GLU A 103 16.86 -2.31 4.55
N CYS A 104 17.85 -1.77 3.83
CA CYS A 104 19.22 -1.69 4.33
C CYS A 104 19.34 -0.78 5.56
N ALA A 105 18.62 0.35 5.58
CA ALA A 105 18.56 1.23 6.75
C ALA A 105 17.96 0.51 7.98
N TYR A 106 16.92 -0.31 7.78
CA TYR A 106 16.39 -1.16 8.84
C TYR A 106 17.46 -2.13 9.37
N ALA A 107 18.12 -2.88 8.48
CA ALA A 107 19.16 -3.84 8.88
C ALA A 107 20.31 -3.16 9.64
N VAL A 108 20.74 -1.97 9.18
CA VAL A 108 21.77 -1.16 9.86
C VAL A 108 21.39 -0.83 11.29
N ARG A 109 20.14 -0.41 11.54
CA ARG A 109 19.66 -0.09 12.90
C ARG A 109 19.67 -1.33 13.80
N GLU A 110 19.21 -2.47 13.29
CA GLU A 110 19.20 -3.72 14.06
C GLU A 110 20.62 -4.23 14.35
N THR A 111 21.53 -4.12 13.40
CA THR A 111 22.94 -4.46 13.61
C THR A 111 23.59 -3.52 14.63
N ALA A 112 23.31 -2.21 14.57
CA ALA A 112 23.82 -1.25 15.55
C ALA A 112 23.32 -1.57 16.97
N LYS A 113 22.03 -1.93 17.14
CA LYS A 113 21.48 -2.41 18.42
C LYS A 113 22.20 -3.67 18.90
N LEU A 114 22.43 -4.63 18.02
CA LEU A 114 23.13 -5.87 18.35
C LEU A 114 24.56 -5.63 18.81
N ILE A 115 25.30 -4.73 18.15
CA ILE A 115 26.67 -4.36 18.54
C ILE A 115 26.67 -3.71 19.92
N ARG A 116 25.79 -2.73 20.17
CA ARG A 116 25.65 -2.08 21.48
C ARG A 116 25.29 -3.07 22.58
N TYR A 117 24.42 -4.03 22.28
CA TYR A 117 24.10 -5.10 23.23
C TYR A 117 25.31 -5.96 23.55
N GLN A 118 26.10 -6.37 22.55
CA GLN A 118 27.32 -7.13 22.76
C GLN A 118 28.34 -6.35 23.62
N GLU A 119 28.47 -5.05 23.38
CA GLU A 119 29.28 -4.15 24.22
C GLU A 119 28.75 -4.08 25.66
N ALA A 120 27.45 -3.94 25.84
CA ALA A 120 26.81 -3.93 27.15
C ALA A 120 27.00 -5.26 27.90
N GLN A 121 27.01 -6.39 27.19
CA GLN A 121 27.27 -7.71 27.76
C GLN A 121 28.70 -7.88 28.29
N VAL A 122 29.68 -7.14 27.75
CA VAL A 122 31.05 -7.11 28.32
C VAL A 122 31.02 -6.59 29.76
N HIS A 123 30.17 -5.60 30.03
CA HIS A 123 30.02 -4.99 31.35
C HIS A 123 29.00 -5.71 32.24
N ASN A 124 27.97 -6.32 31.65
CA ASN A 124 26.96 -7.12 32.34
C ASN A 124 26.67 -8.44 31.59
N PRO A 125 27.44 -9.50 31.86
CA PRO A 125 27.31 -10.78 31.12
C PRO A 125 25.97 -11.50 31.29
N LYS A 126 25.14 -11.10 32.26
CA LYS A 126 23.81 -11.67 32.50
C LYS A 126 22.69 -10.87 31.85
N LEU A 127 23.00 -9.73 31.22
CA LEU A 127 22.02 -8.90 30.54
C LEU A 127 21.39 -9.70 29.40
N SER A 128 20.07 -9.89 29.48
CA SER A 128 19.30 -10.49 28.39
C SER A 128 18.95 -9.45 27.33
N TRP A 129 18.67 -9.93 26.12
CA TRP A 129 18.26 -9.09 24.99
C TRP A 129 16.99 -8.28 25.32
N GLN A 130 16.02 -8.90 26.01
CA GLN A 130 14.78 -8.24 26.41
C GLN A 130 15.04 -7.10 27.41
N GLU A 131 15.90 -7.33 28.40
CA GLU A 131 16.27 -6.29 29.39
C GLU A 131 17.03 -5.13 28.75
N PHE A 132 17.90 -5.41 27.77
CA PHE A 132 18.62 -4.38 27.02
C PHE A 132 17.67 -3.49 26.22
N LEU A 133 16.75 -4.08 25.46
CA LEU A 133 15.77 -3.33 24.66
C LEU A 133 14.85 -2.45 25.53
N LEU A 134 14.44 -2.94 26.72
CA LEU A 134 13.65 -2.14 27.67
C LEU A 134 14.46 -0.97 28.27
N GLY A 135 15.78 -1.14 28.41
CA GLY A 135 16.70 -0.10 28.86
C GLY A 135 16.92 1.02 27.84
N GLU A 136 17.08 0.70 26.55
CA GLU A 136 17.21 1.73 25.50
C GLU A 136 15.92 2.57 25.34
N ASN A 137 14.74 1.96 25.52
CA ASN A 137 13.46 2.67 25.45
C ASN A 137 13.16 3.58 26.65
N SER A 138 13.99 3.55 27.71
CA SER A 138 13.80 4.31 28.95
C SER A 138 14.83 5.42 29.18
N ASP A 139 15.79 5.61 28.26
CA ASP A 139 16.78 6.69 28.32
C ASP A 139 16.25 7.97 27.62
N PRO A 140 16.00 9.08 28.33
CA PRO A 140 15.43 10.30 27.74
C PRO A 140 16.42 11.08 26.84
N GLY A 141 17.64 10.56 26.61
CA GLY A 141 18.69 11.21 25.81
C GLY A 141 18.67 10.94 24.30
N SER A 142 17.80 10.06 23.78
CA SER A 142 17.72 9.73 22.35
C SER A 142 16.65 10.49 21.57
N ASN A 143 15.85 11.32 22.24
CA ASN A 143 14.90 12.23 21.60
C ASN A 143 15.63 13.44 21.01
N PHE A 144 16.00 13.35 19.72
CA PHE A 144 16.31 14.52 18.90
C PHE A 144 15.07 15.42 18.86
N SER A 145 15.12 16.47 19.66
CA SER A 145 14.05 17.42 19.90
C SER A 145 13.89 18.32 18.67
N GLN A 146 12.69 18.36 18.09
CA GLN A 146 12.26 19.46 17.23
C GLN A 146 11.13 20.20 17.94
N GLU A 147 11.45 21.37 18.49
CA GLU A 147 10.46 22.42 18.72
C GLU A 147 10.21 23.15 17.40
N LEU A 148 8.94 23.30 17.03
CA LEU A 148 8.49 24.23 15.99
C LEU A 148 7.48 25.22 16.63
N PRO A 149 7.57 26.53 16.36
CA PRO A 149 6.64 27.51 16.91
C PRO A 149 5.31 27.54 16.15
N GLU A 150 4.27 27.83 16.92
CA GLU A 150 2.91 28.18 16.50
C GLU A 150 2.86 29.52 15.75
N ASP A 151 1.95 29.60 14.78
CA ASP A 151 1.17 30.76 14.32
C ASP A 151 0.41 30.33 13.05
N SER A 152 -0.81 30.73 12.69
CA SER A 152 -1.89 31.49 13.29
C SER A 152 -3.09 31.37 12.32
N GLU A 153 -4.31 31.59 12.82
CA GLU A 153 -5.62 31.55 12.17
C GLU A 153 -5.76 32.18 10.77
N ALA A 154 -6.69 31.67 9.94
CA ALA A 154 -7.71 32.51 9.27
C ALA A 154 -8.81 31.72 8.52
N ALA A 155 -10.03 31.93 9.00
CA ALA A 155 -11.27 32.26 8.29
C ALA A 155 -11.91 31.28 7.26
N SER A 156 -13.09 30.82 7.69
CA SER A 156 -14.20 30.22 6.95
C SER A 156 -14.85 31.13 5.90
N VAL A 157 -15.31 30.56 4.79
CA VAL A 157 -16.50 31.05 4.06
C VAL A 157 -17.32 29.86 3.54
N ALA A 158 -18.56 29.77 4.00
CA ALA A 158 -19.56 28.82 3.56
C ALA A 158 -20.29 29.34 2.31
N VAL A 159 -20.52 28.45 1.33
CA VAL A 159 -21.47 28.71 0.25
C VAL A 159 -22.29 27.44 -0.01
N SER A 160 -23.59 27.55 0.23
CA SER A 160 -24.62 26.54 -0.02
C SER A 160 -25.17 26.66 -1.44
N VAL A 161 -25.22 25.57 -2.21
CA VAL A 161 -26.08 25.49 -3.41
C VAL A 161 -26.66 24.07 -3.57
N SER A 162 -27.95 24.05 -3.87
CA SER A 162 -28.91 22.95 -3.96
C SER A 162 -28.76 22.09 -5.24
N ILE A 163 -29.12 20.81 -5.15
CA ILE A 163 -29.15 19.83 -6.27
C ILE A 163 -30.61 19.40 -6.55
N PRO A 164 -31.08 19.30 -7.81
CA PRO A 164 -32.34 18.64 -8.17
C PRO A 164 -32.16 17.16 -8.59
N ALA A 165 -33.27 16.42 -8.52
CA ALA A 165 -33.36 14.97 -8.44
C ALA A 165 -33.38 14.18 -9.77
N ALA A 166 -32.91 12.92 -9.64
CA ALA A 166 -33.32 11.63 -10.20
C ALA A 166 -33.92 11.47 -11.63
N GLY A 167 -33.41 10.45 -12.34
CA GLY A 167 -34.02 9.79 -13.50
C GLY A 167 -33.77 8.27 -13.47
N GLU A 168 -34.74 7.51 -13.99
CA GLU A 168 -35.11 6.09 -13.73
C GLU A 168 -34.28 4.95 -14.40
N PRO A 169 -34.51 3.66 -14.01
CA PRO A 169 -33.56 2.55 -14.19
C PRO A 169 -33.80 1.62 -15.40
N SER A 170 -32.75 0.93 -15.87
CA SER A 170 -32.83 -0.06 -16.96
C SER A 170 -32.52 -1.51 -16.51
N LYS A 171 -33.55 -2.35 -16.64
CA LYS A 171 -33.67 -3.83 -16.79
C LYS A 171 -32.54 -4.77 -16.31
N ARG A 172 -32.87 -5.60 -15.31
CA ARG A 172 -32.09 -6.73 -14.75
C ARG A 172 -31.99 -7.96 -15.67
N LEU A 173 -30.85 -8.64 -15.61
CA LEU A 173 -30.59 -9.99 -16.11
C LEU A 173 -30.91 -11.06 -15.04
N PRO A 174 -31.15 -12.33 -15.41
CA PRO A 174 -31.81 -13.31 -14.54
C PRO A 174 -30.87 -13.98 -13.52
N SER A 175 -31.39 -14.23 -12.32
CA SER A 175 -30.71 -14.90 -11.21
C SER A 175 -30.86 -16.44 -11.24
N PRO A 176 -29.85 -17.23 -10.82
CA PRO A 176 -30.04 -18.62 -10.45
C PRO A 176 -30.32 -18.79 -8.94
N ALA A 177 -30.88 -19.95 -8.61
CA ALA A 177 -31.66 -20.22 -7.41
C ALA A 177 -30.89 -20.82 -6.22
N SER A 178 -31.27 -20.36 -5.03
CA SER A 178 -31.36 -21.00 -3.71
C SER A 178 -30.23 -21.88 -3.16
N GLY A 179 -29.58 -21.40 -2.09
CA GLY A 179 -29.71 -22.00 -0.76
C GLY A 179 -28.48 -22.03 0.15
N LYS A 180 -27.93 -20.88 0.57
CA LYS A 180 -27.16 -20.71 1.82
C LYS A 180 -26.91 -19.21 2.12
N SER A 181 -27.97 -18.41 2.34
CA SER A 181 -27.90 -16.93 2.34
C SER A 181 -26.84 -16.45 1.34
N ASP A 182 -27.03 -16.80 0.06
CA ASP A 182 -25.96 -16.78 -0.96
C ASP A 182 -25.48 -15.34 -1.16
N ALA A 183 -24.54 -14.94 -0.33
CA ALA A 183 -23.96 -13.61 -0.40
C ALA A 183 -23.31 -13.48 -1.77
N PHE A 184 -23.51 -12.33 -2.38
CA PHE A 184 -22.88 -12.03 -3.66
C PHE A 184 -21.46 -11.58 -3.37
N ILE A 185 -20.47 -12.39 -3.76
CA ILE A 185 -19.07 -12.22 -3.35
C ILE A 185 -18.27 -11.62 -4.51
N ILE A 186 -17.69 -10.45 -4.28
CA ILE A 186 -16.93 -9.70 -5.28
C ILE A 186 -15.51 -9.50 -4.76
N ASP A 187 -14.51 -9.79 -5.58
CA ASP A 187 -13.15 -9.33 -5.31
C ASP A 187 -13.03 -7.84 -5.66
N MET A 188 -12.83 -7.00 -4.65
CA MET A 188 -12.95 -5.55 -4.79
C MET A 188 -11.65 -4.88 -5.21
N HIS A 189 -10.52 -5.61 -5.27
CA HIS A 189 -9.20 -5.05 -5.52
C HIS A 189 -8.33 -6.06 -6.29
N LEU A 190 -8.03 -5.78 -7.55
CA LEU A 190 -7.04 -6.53 -8.33
C LEU A 190 -6.50 -5.73 -9.52
N HIS A 191 -5.37 -6.20 -10.05
CA HIS A 191 -4.62 -5.59 -11.14
C HIS A 191 -4.41 -6.57 -12.29
N THR A 192 -4.30 -6.04 -13.50
CA THR A 192 -4.25 -6.78 -14.76
C THR A 192 -3.17 -6.22 -15.68
N ALA A 193 -2.48 -7.09 -16.40
CA ALA A 193 -1.52 -6.70 -17.42
C ALA A 193 -2.24 -6.48 -18.77
N PRO A 194 -1.86 -5.48 -19.58
CA PRO A 194 -0.82 -4.48 -19.34
C PRO A 194 -1.34 -3.19 -18.66
N ALA A 195 -2.61 -3.16 -18.23
CA ALA A 195 -3.26 -1.98 -17.69
C ALA A 195 -2.54 -1.41 -16.46
N SER A 196 -2.13 -2.28 -15.54
CA SER A 196 -1.27 -1.93 -14.42
C SER A 196 0.15 -2.49 -14.61
N PRO A 197 1.22 -1.66 -14.52
CA PRO A 197 2.60 -2.12 -14.67
C PRO A 197 3.07 -3.15 -13.64
N CYS A 198 2.35 -3.29 -12.52
CA CYS A 198 2.68 -4.23 -11.45
C CYS A 198 2.10 -5.63 -11.69
N ALA A 199 1.11 -5.78 -12.58
CA ALA A 199 0.45 -7.04 -12.83
C ALA A 199 1.21 -7.92 -13.84
N SER A 200 1.16 -9.24 -13.66
CA SER A 200 1.78 -10.22 -14.56
C SER A 200 0.78 -10.89 -15.52
N ASP A 201 -0.46 -11.06 -15.08
CA ASP A 201 -1.47 -11.84 -15.80
C ASP A 201 -2.50 -10.93 -16.49
N SER A 202 -3.00 -11.38 -17.64
CA SER A 202 -3.98 -10.59 -18.41
C SER A 202 -5.33 -10.52 -17.73
N VAL A 203 -6.12 -9.50 -18.06
CA VAL A 203 -7.51 -9.36 -17.59
C VAL A 203 -8.33 -10.63 -17.82
N GLU A 204 -8.15 -11.33 -18.95
CA GLU A 204 -8.81 -12.60 -19.21
C GLU A 204 -8.44 -13.71 -18.24
N ALA A 205 -7.17 -13.82 -17.87
CA ALA A 205 -6.69 -14.84 -16.92
C ALA A 205 -7.27 -14.58 -15.52
N MET A 206 -7.30 -13.31 -15.10
CA MET A 206 -7.89 -12.90 -13.82
C MET A 206 -9.39 -13.22 -13.77
N ILE A 207 -10.14 -12.92 -14.84
CA ILE A 207 -11.57 -13.23 -14.94
C ILE A 207 -11.81 -14.74 -14.94
N ALA A 208 -11.05 -15.49 -15.75
CA ALA A 208 -11.20 -16.93 -15.85
C ALA A 208 -10.97 -17.61 -14.50
N GLU A 209 -9.97 -17.15 -13.74
CA GLU A 209 -9.72 -17.65 -12.40
C GLU A 209 -10.84 -17.28 -11.42
N ALA A 210 -11.32 -16.04 -11.44
CA ALA A 210 -12.45 -15.61 -10.60
C ALA A 210 -13.70 -16.48 -10.82
N GLN A 211 -14.00 -16.81 -12.08
CA GLN A 211 -15.08 -17.74 -12.43
C GLN A 211 -14.79 -19.16 -11.93
N ARG A 212 -13.57 -19.66 -12.14
CA ARG A 212 -13.17 -21.01 -11.76
C ARG A 212 -13.34 -21.27 -10.27
N ILE A 213 -13.06 -20.27 -9.43
CA ILE A 213 -13.15 -20.39 -7.97
C ILE A 213 -14.53 -20.05 -7.40
N GLY A 214 -15.45 -19.58 -8.24
CA GLY A 214 -16.81 -19.27 -7.83
C GLY A 214 -17.00 -17.90 -7.18
N LEU A 215 -16.16 -16.90 -7.51
CA LEU A 215 -16.54 -15.51 -7.24
C LEU A 215 -17.76 -15.14 -8.08
N HIS A 216 -18.51 -14.14 -7.64
CA HIS A 216 -19.67 -13.63 -8.36
C HIS A 216 -19.38 -12.36 -9.17
N GLY A 217 -18.25 -11.71 -8.91
CA GLY A 217 -17.75 -10.60 -9.72
C GLY A 217 -16.34 -10.17 -9.30
N ILE A 218 -15.76 -9.27 -10.08
CA ILE A 218 -14.49 -8.60 -9.78
C ILE A 218 -14.55 -7.11 -10.08
N CYS A 219 -13.78 -6.31 -9.35
CA CYS A 219 -13.50 -4.91 -9.69
C CYS A 219 -12.11 -4.81 -10.31
N LEU A 220 -11.98 -4.21 -11.49
CA LEU A 220 -10.68 -3.86 -12.06
C LEU A 220 -10.22 -2.55 -11.44
N THR A 221 -9.09 -2.55 -10.74
CA THR A 221 -8.56 -1.40 -9.98
C THR A 221 -7.11 -1.08 -10.40
N ASP A 222 -6.80 -1.21 -11.69
CA ASP A 222 -5.47 -0.96 -12.25
C ASP A 222 -4.94 0.44 -11.92
N HIS A 223 -3.66 0.56 -11.58
CA HIS A 223 -3.07 1.84 -11.17
C HIS A 223 -3.11 2.87 -12.29
N ASN A 224 -3.81 3.99 -12.06
CA ASN A 224 -3.93 5.11 -13.00
C ASN A 224 -4.38 4.66 -14.41
N TYR A 225 -5.12 3.56 -14.51
CA TYR A 225 -5.69 3.07 -15.76
C TYR A 225 -7.20 2.95 -15.64
N LEU A 226 -7.90 3.82 -16.37
CA LEU A 226 -9.35 3.82 -16.40
C LEU A 226 -9.87 2.99 -17.56
N TRP A 227 -10.42 1.81 -17.27
CA TRP A 227 -11.14 0.99 -18.24
C TRP A 227 -12.33 1.74 -18.85
N SER A 228 -12.51 1.64 -20.16
CA SER A 228 -13.68 2.21 -20.82
C SER A 228 -14.94 1.38 -20.57
N ALA A 229 -16.11 2.02 -20.61
CA ALA A 229 -17.38 1.32 -20.48
C ALA A 229 -17.57 0.24 -21.57
N ALA A 230 -17.05 0.49 -22.77
CA ALA A 230 -17.16 -0.43 -23.90
C ALA A 230 -16.31 -1.70 -23.71
N GLU A 231 -15.08 -1.55 -23.21
CA GLU A 231 -14.20 -2.70 -22.90
C GLU A 231 -14.83 -3.59 -21.83
N ILE A 232 -15.37 -2.98 -20.78
CA ILE A 232 -16.00 -3.71 -19.66
C ILE A 232 -17.26 -4.40 -20.12
N GLN A 233 -18.10 -3.75 -20.91
CA GLN A 233 -19.28 -4.38 -21.52
C GLN A 233 -18.88 -5.58 -22.41
N SER A 234 -17.80 -5.44 -23.17
CA SER A 234 -17.24 -6.52 -24.00
C SER A 234 -16.77 -7.70 -23.14
N LEU A 235 -16.03 -7.44 -22.06
CA LEU A 235 -15.55 -8.46 -21.13
C LEU A 235 -16.72 -9.16 -20.41
N CYS A 236 -17.68 -8.39 -19.86
CA CYS A 236 -18.88 -8.94 -19.22
C CYS A 236 -19.65 -9.88 -20.16
N LYS A 237 -19.77 -9.52 -21.45
CA LYS A 237 -20.43 -10.35 -22.45
C LYS A 237 -19.59 -11.58 -22.82
N LYS A 238 -18.28 -11.41 -23.01
CA LYS A 238 -17.34 -12.48 -23.40
C LYS A 238 -17.30 -13.59 -22.34
N PHE A 239 -17.28 -13.21 -21.07
CA PHE A 239 -17.16 -14.16 -19.96
C PHE A 239 -18.50 -14.51 -19.33
N THR A 240 -19.58 -13.77 -19.63
CA THR A 240 -20.86 -13.88 -18.91
C THR A 240 -20.63 -13.78 -17.39
N PHE A 241 -19.86 -12.76 -16.99
CA PHE A 241 -19.37 -12.56 -15.64
C PHE A 241 -19.43 -11.07 -15.25
N PRO A 242 -19.95 -10.71 -14.07
CA PRO A 242 -19.95 -9.33 -13.59
C PRO A 242 -18.54 -8.78 -13.38
N ILE A 243 -18.20 -7.74 -14.12
CA ILE A 243 -16.93 -7.02 -14.03
C ILE A 243 -17.26 -5.55 -13.84
N PHE A 244 -16.66 -4.92 -12.84
CA PHE A 244 -16.93 -3.55 -12.46
C PHE A 244 -15.67 -2.70 -12.65
N ARG A 245 -15.85 -1.49 -13.16
CA ARG A 245 -14.78 -0.50 -13.18
C ARG A 245 -14.61 0.17 -11.83
N ALA A 246 -13.37 0.21 -11.40
CA ALA A 246 -12.87 1.04 -10.34
C ALA A 246 -11.47 1.51 -10.74
N ASN A 247 -10.77 2.20 -9.85
CA ASN A 247 -9.41 2.64 -10.07
C ASN A 247 -8.67 2.66 -8.74
N GLU A 248 -7.39 2.29 -8.73
CA GLU A 248 -6.51 2.56 -7.60
C GLU A 248 -5.69 3.84 -7.90
N ILE A 249 -6.07 4.93 -7.25
CA ILE A 249 -5.48 6.24 -7.44
C ILE A 249 -4.45 6.51 -6.35
N VAL A 250 -3.24 6.82 -6.77
CA VAL A 250 -2.13 7.15 -5.86
C VAL A 250 -2.30 8.57 -5.34
N THR A 251 -2.29 8.74 -4.01
CA THR A 251 -2.33 10.05 -3.37
C THR A 251 -1.12 10.29 -2.47
N GLU A 252 -0.96 11.53 -2.04
CA GLU A 252 0.08 11.89 -1.05
C GLU A 252 -0.14 11.25 0.34
N GLN A 253 -1.30 10.64 0.58
CA GLN A 253 -1.68 9.97 1.83
C GLN A 253 -1.75 8.43 1.69
N GLY A 254 -1.34 7.87 0.54
CA GLY A 254 -1.45 6.45 0.21
C GLY A 254 -2.41 6.18 -0.94
N ASP A 255 -2.67 4.90 -1.19
CA ASP A 255 -3.48 4.46 -2.32
C ASP A 255 -4.98 4.43 -1.98
N MET A 256 -5.80 4.79 -2.97
CA MET A 256 -7.25 4.93 -2.81
C MET A 256 -7.96 4.12 -3.87
N LEU A 257 -8.79 3.18 -3.44
CA LEU A 257 -9.75 2.52 -4.32
C LEU A 257 -10.94 3.47 -4.54
N VAL A 258 -11.23 3.78 -5.80
CA VAL A 258 -12.30 4.70 -6.16
C VAL A 258 -13.32 4.03 -7.05
N TYR A 259 -14.59 4.05 -6.61
CA TYR A 259 -15.73 3.47 -7.32
C TYR A 259 -16.68 4.57 -7.79
N GLY A 260 -17.25 4.42 -8.99
CA GLY A 260 -18.20 5.39 -9.54
C GLY A 260 -17.59 6.73 -9.96
N PHE A 261 -16.28 6.76 -10.20
CA PHE A 261 -15.54 7.93 -10.70
C PHE A 261 -14.77 7.53 -11.95
N TYR A 262 -15.03 8.22 -13.07
CA TYR A 262 -14.55 7.84 -14.40
C TYR A 262 -13.81 8.99 -15.09
N GLU A 263 -13.08 9.79 -14.31
CA GLU A 263 -12.10 10.73 -14.85
C GLU A 263 -10.72 10.09 -14.82
N ASP A 264 -9.94 10.33 -15.86
CA ASP A 264 -8.57 9.85 -15.94
C ASP A 264 -7.65 10.72 -15.05
N VAL A 265 -7.20 10.14 -13.94
CA VAL A 265 -6.28 10.78 -12.99
C VAL A 265 -4.91 10.17 -13.16
N GLN A 266 -3.95 11.01 -13.56
CA GLN A 266 -2.57 10.61 -13.81
C GLN A 266 -1.64 11.13 -12.71
N GLY A 267 -0.70 10.29 -12.26
CA GLY A 267 0.30 10.65 -11.26
C GLY A 267 -0.24 10.66 -9.83
N ILE A 268 0.33 11.51 -8.98
CA ILE A 268 -0.04 11.64 -7.56
C ILE A 268 -0.94 12.86 -7.39
N ILE A 269 -2.12 12.66 -6.80
CA ILE A 269 -3.09 13.73 -6.49
C ILE A 269 -3.21 13.95 -4.98
N LYS A 270 -3.57 15.17 -4.57
CA LYS A 270 -3.94 15.43 -3.17
C LYS A 270 -5.23 14.71 -2.82
N LEU A 271 -5.28 14.03 -1.67
CA LEU A 271 -6.48 13.27 -1.26
C LEU A 271 -7.71 14.18 -1.08
N SER A 272 -7.52 15.41 -0.59
CA SER A 272 -8.60 16.40 -0.45
C SER A 272 -9.19 16.83 -1.80
N GLU A 273 -8.34 16.98 -2.81
CA GLU A 273 -8.76 17.29 -4.18
C GLU A 273 -9.46 16.09 -4.83
N LEU A 274 -8.92 14.88 -4.64
CA LEU A 274 -9.58 13.65 -5.10
C LEU A 274 -10.97 13.50 -4.47
N LYS A 275 -11.08 13.70 -3.16
CA LYS A 275 -12.36 13.65 -2.43
C LYS A 275 -13.40 14.59 -3.03
N LYS A 276 -13.02 15.84 -3.31
CA LYS A 276 -13.91 16.82 -3.92
C LYS A 276 -14.43 16.37 -5.29
N ARG A 277 -13.55 15.86 -6.15
CA ARG A 277 -13.93 15.38 -7.50
C ARG A 277 -14.82 14.14 -7.44
N VAL A 278 -14.46 13.17 -6.61
CA VAL A 278 -15.24 11.95 -6.42
C VAL A 278 -16.62 12.27 -5.83
N GLN A 279 -16.71 13.17 -4.86
CA GLN A 279 -18.00 13.63 -4.33
C GLN A 279 -18.86 14.31 -5.40
N ALA A 280 -18.27 15.14 -6.26
CA ALA A 280 -19.00 15.78 -7.35
C ALA A 280 -19.55 14.75 -8.37
N ALA A 281 -18.80 13.66 -8.61
CA ALA A 281 -19.26 12.52 -9.42
C ALA A 281 -20.22 11.58 -8.67
N GLY A 282 -20.39 11.77 -7.35
CA GLY A 282 -21.16 10.87 -6.49
C GLY A 282 -20.51 9.51 -6.28
N GLY A 283 -19.19 9.38 -6.45
CA GLY A 283 -18.45 8.13 -6.24
C GLY A 283 -18.21 7.80 -4.76
N PHE A 284 -17.35 6.82 -4.52
CA PHE A 284 -17.02 6.28 -3.20
C PHE A 284 -15.52 6.01 -3.11
N ILE A 285 -14.87 6.48 -2.04
CA ILE A 285 -13.42 6.32 -1.83
C ILE A 285 -13.17 5.34 -0.68
N VAL A 286 -12.29 4.37 -0.89
CA VAL A 286 -11.79 3.48 0.15
C VAL A 286 -10.28 3.66 0.31
N ALA A 287 -9.81 3.77 1.55
CA ALA A 287 -8.38 3.68 1.84
C ALA A 287 -7.89 2.25 1.57
N ALA A 288 -7.06 2.08 0.53
CA ALA A 288 -6.48 0.79 0.16
C ALA A 288 -5.32 0.46 1.08
N HIS A 289 -5.27 -0.78 1.59
CA HIS A 289 -4.20 -1.33 2.42
C HIS A 289 -3.45 -0.29 3.30
N PRO A 290 -4.16 0.48 4.15
CA PRO A 290 -3.69 1.77 4.69
C PRO A 290 -2.48 1.70 5.64
N PHE A 291 -2.13 0.47 6.03
CA PHE A 291 -1.03 0.13 6.91
C PHE A 291 0.01 -0.77 6.25
N ARG A 292 -0.02 -0.96 4.93
CA ARG A 292 1.01 -1.72 4.20
C ARG A 292 2.41 -1.15 4.46
N GLY A 293 3.31 -2.00 4.94
CA GLY A 293 4.69 -1.60 5.27
C GLY A 293 4.80 -0.78 6.55
N PHE A 294 3.71 -0.59 7.31
CA PHE A 294 3.77 0.09 8.61
C PHE A 294 4.22 -0.85 9.72
N LEU A 295 4.01 -2.17 9.58
CA LEU A 295 4.36 -3.16 10.62
C LEU A 295 5.63 -3.96 10.33
N THR A 296 6.27 -3.73 9.19
CA THR A 296 7.67 -4.13 8.95
C THR A 296 8.64 -3.38 9.87
N PHE A 297 8.19 -2.28 10.47
CA PHE A 297 8.77 -1.60 11.61
C PHE A 297 7.85 -1.90 12.80
N GLY A 298 8.36 -2.38 13.94
CA GLY A 298 7.50 -2.80 15.04
C GLY A 298 6.45 -1.73 15.38
N ALA A 299 5.16 -2.11 15.47
CA ALA A 299 4.07 -1.18 15.82
C ALA A 299 4.35 -0.41 17.13
N ASP A 300 5.05 -1.09 18.04
CA ASP A 300 5.52 -0.58 19.32
C ASP A 300 6.62 0.49 19.16
N ASP A 301 7.46 0.40 18.13
CA ASP A 301 8.57 1.33 17.87
C ASP A 301 8.10 2.65 17.22
N ILE A 302 6.96 2.64 16.51
CA ILE A 302 6.33 3.87 15.94
C ILE A 302 5.27 4.43 16.89
N GLY A 303 4.90 3.67 17.93
CA GLY A 303 3.82 4.01 18.84
C GLY A 303 2.50 4.24 18.11
N LEU A 304 2.27 3.55 16.99
CA LEU A 304 1.06 3.69 16.16
C LEU A 304 -0.05 2.82 16.75
N THR A 305 -0.59 3.27 17.88
CA THR A 305 -1.78 2.64 18.45
C THR A 305 -2.99 2.85 17.53
N PRO A 306 -4.02 2.00 17.59
CA PRO A 306 -5.26 2.22 16.86
C PRO A 306 -5.83 3.64 17.07
N GLU A 307 -5.71 4.21 18.28
CA GLU A 307 -6.16 5.57 18.60
C GLU A 307 -5.43 6.64 17.79
N LYS A 308 -4.11 6.54 17.66
CA LYS A 308 -3.31 7.46 16.84
C LYS A 308 -3.52 7.21 15.35
N ALA A 309 -3.69 5.95 14.94
CA ALA A 309 -4.00 5.63 13.55
C ALA A 309 -5.33 6.25 13.10
N ARG A 310 -6.34 6.24 13.98
CA ARG A 310 -7.65 6.89 13.74
C ARG A 310 -7.58 8.40 13.56
N SER A 311 -6.56 9.08 14.10
CA SER A 311 -6.43 10.54 13.96
C SER A 311 -5.77 10.98 12.64
N ARG A 312 -5.31 10.03 11.81
CA ARG A 312 -4.74 10.35 10.49
C ARG A 312 -5.79 11.03 9.62
N GLU A 313 -5.40 12.16 9.01
CA GLU A 313 -6.26 12.99 8.17
C GLU A 313 -6.96 12.20 7.05
N MET A 314 -6.27 11.21 6.48
CA MET A 314 -6.81 10.37 5.40
C MET A 314 -8.18 9.76 5.72
N PHE A 315 -8.39 9.34 6.97
CA PHE A 315 -9.64 8.66 7.36
C PHE A 315 -10.84 9.61 7.47
N GLN A 316 -10.60 10.93 7.48
CA GLN A 316 -11.66 11.94 7.41
C GLN A 316 -12.10 12.21 5.96
N LEU A 317 -11.33 11.74 4.98
CA LEU A 317 -11.52 12.03 3.56
C LEU A 317 -11.98 10.80 2.77
N VAL A 318 -12.01 9.60 3.36
CA VAL A 318 -12.49 8.37 2.72
C VAL A 318 -13.88 7.98 3.23
N ASP A 319 -14.57 7.15 2.46
CA ASP A 319 -15.91 6.64 2.78
C ASP A 319 -15.86 5.21 3.35
N GLY A 320 -14.73 4.51 3.20
CA GLY A 320 -14.52 3.17 3.75
C GLY A 320 -13.03 2.80 3.87
N VAL A 321 -12.76 1.61 4.40
CA VAL A 321 -11.40 1.10 4.62
C VAL A 321 -11.27 -0.33 4.09
N GLU A 322 -10.18 -0.64 3.40
CA GLU A 322 -9.83 -2.02 3.09
C GLU A 322 -9.20 -2.68 4.32
N THR A 323 -9.90 -3.66 4.91
CA THR A 323 -9.48 -4.31 6.16
C THR A 323 -9.02 -5.76 5.97
N LEU A 324 -9.27 -6.32 4.79
CA LEU A 324 -8.76 -7.62 4.37
C LEU A 324 -8.11 -7.47 2.99
N ASN A 325 -6.79 -7.30 2.97
CA ASN A 325 -5.98 -7.23 1.77
C ASN A 325 -5.03 -8.44 1.68
N GLY A 326 -4.86 -9.01 0.49
CA GLY A 326 -4.07 -10.24 0.26
C GLY A 326 -2.56 -10.05 0.21
N LYS A 327 -2.07 -8.81 0.15
CA LYS A 327 -0.64 -8.45 0.04
C LYS A 327 -0.09 -7.80 1.32
N VAL A 328 -0.83 -7.86 2.43
CA VAL A 328 -0.42 -7.35 3.74
C VAL A 328 -0.49 -8.44 4.81
N THR A 329 0.18 -8.21 5.94
CA THR A 329 0.21 -9.13 7.08
C THR A 329 -1.14 -9.16 7.83
N ALA A 330 -1.37 -10.23 8.60
CA ALA A 330 -2.54 -10.34 9.45
C ALA A 330 -2.64 -9.21 10.49
N THR A 331 -1.50 -8.73 10.98
CA THR A 331 -1.45 -7.62 11.95
C THR A 331 -1.83 -6.29 11.29
N GLU A 332 -1.41 -6.03 10.05
CA GLU A 332 -1.81 -4.82 9.29
C GLU A 332 -3.31 -4.83 9.00
N ASN A 333 -3.86 -5.96 8.57
CA ASN A 333 -5.30 -6.17 8.42
C ASN A 333 -6.05 -5.99 9.77
N GLY A 334 -5.46 -6.48 10.87
CA GLY A 334 -5.98 -6.30 12.23
C GLY A 334 -6.09 -4.83 12.62
N LEU A 335 -5.03 -4.04 12.40
CA LEU A 335 -5.01 -2.61 12.66
C LEU A 335 -6.00 -1.85 11.77
N ALA A 336 -6.08 -2.19 10.48
CA ALA A 336 -7.08 -1.63 9.56
C ALA A 336 -8.50 -1.82 10.06
N ARG A 337 -8.82 -3.03 10.54
CA ARG A 337 -10.11 -3.34 11.13
C ARG A 337 -10.40 -2.54 12.40
N GLU A 338 -9.45 -2.45 13.34
CA GLU A 338 -9.64 -1.70 14.59
C GLU A 338 -9.82 -0.19 14.37
N VAL A 339 -9.19 0.35 13.33
CA VAL A 339 -9.37 1.73 12.90
C VAL A 339 -10.74 1.94 12.26
N ALA A 340 -11.13 1.06 11.33
CA ALA A 340 -12.43 1.12 10.67
C ALA A 340 -13.58 1.02 11.68
N GLU A 341 -13.51 0.07 12.63
CA GLU A 341 -14.50 -0.11 13.70
C GLU A 341 -14.60 1.12 14.60
N GLY A 342 -13.45 1.67 15.02
CA GLY A 342 -13.42 2.85 15.89
C GLY A 342 -13.93 4.12 15.23
N LEU A 343 -13.78 4.24 13.90
CA LEU A 343 -14.32 5.35 13.10
C LEU A 343 -15.71 5.08 12.54
N LYS A 344 -16.24 3.86 12.72
CA LYS A 344 -17.50 3.39 12.13
C LYS A 344 -17.53 3.52 10.61
N LEU A 345 -16.37 3.32 9.98
CA LEU A 345 -16.25 3.28 8.52
C LEU A 345 -16.59 1.86 8.03
N PRO A 346 -17.35 1.72 6.93
CA PRO A 346 -17.58 0.43 6.33
C PRO A 346 -16.27 -0.17 5.80
N ALA A 347 -16.22 -1.50 5.80
CA ALA A 347 -15.01 -2.24 5.50
C ALA A 347 -15.19 -3.12 4.25
N ILE A 348 -14.20 -3.12 3.37
CA ILE A 348 -14.14 -4.03 2.22
C ILE A 348 -12.92 -4.96 2.32
N GLY A 349 -12.98 -6.03 1.56
CA GLY A 349 -11.87 -6.95 1.31
C GLY A 349 -11.64 -7.15 -0.17
N GLY A 350 -10.37 -7.31 -0.54
CA GLY A 350 -9.91 -7.54 -1.90
C GLY A 350 -8.59 -8.31 -1.90
N SER A 351 -8.35 -9.07 -2.96
CA SER A 351 -7.14 -9.88 -3.03
C SER A 351 -5.88 -9.04 -3.23
N ASP A 352 -6.03 -7.86 -3.85
CA ASP A 352 -4.93 -7.10 -4.42
C ASP A 352 -4.04 -8.02 -5.29
N ALA A 353 -4.72 -8.83 -6.10
CA ALA A 353 -4.08 -9.81 -6.94
C ALA A 353 -3.39 -9.11 -8.11
N HIS A 354 -2.12 -9.42 -8.29
CA HIS A 354 -1.28 -8.99 -9.41
C HIS A 354 -1.08 -10.13 -10.43
N ASP A 355 -1.53 -11.33 -10.05
CA ASP A 355 -1.43 -12.59 -10.78
C ASP A 355 -2.69 -13.39 -10.46
N SER A 356 -3.08 -14.29 -11.36
CA SER A 356 -4.31 -15.05 -11.24
C SER A 356 -4.33 -15.92 -9.98
N SER A 357 -3.19 -16.49 -9.55
CA SER A 357 -3.16 -17.41 -8.40
C SER A 357 -3.62 -16.77 -7.08
N SER A 358 -3.46 -15.45 -6.95
CA SER A 358 -3.86 -14.67 -5.77
C SER A 358 -5.32 -14.20 -5.79
N VAL A 359 -6.05 -14.36 -6.90
CA VAL A 359 -7.43 -13.84 -7.07
C VAL A 359 -8.37 -14.45 -6.03
N GLY A 360 -9.12 -13.59 -5.35
CA GLY A 360 -10.08 -13.99 -4.33
C GLY A 360 -9.46 -14.58 -3.06
N LEU A 361 -8.21 -14.25 -2.70
CA LEU A 361 -7.71 -14.54 -1.33
C LEU A 361 -8.65 -13.88 -0.29
N TYR A 362 -8.97 -12.61 -0.52
CA TYR A 362 -10.01 -11.88 0.18
C TYR A 362 -11.00 -11.29 -0.82
N ALA A 363 -12.22 -11.04 -0.36
CA ALA A 363 -13.31 -10.50 -1.15
C ALA A 363 -14.30 -9.75 -0.24
N THR A 364 -15.36 -9.22 -0.82
CA THR A 364 -16.46 -8.58 -0.10
C THR A 364 -17.77 -9.28 -0.41
N ALA A 365 -18.51 -9.64 0.63
CA ALA A 365 -19.79 -10.31 0.56
C ALA A 365 -20.94 -9.29 0.72
N PHE A 366 -21.79 -9.20 -0.30
CA PHE A 366 -22.96 -8.34 -0.35
C PHE A 366 -24.23 -9.15 -0.06
N THR A 367 -25.21 -8.53 0.59
CA THR A 367 -26.49 -9.17 0.93
C THR A 367 -27.42 -9.37 -0.27
N GLN A 368 -27.13 -8.72 -1.40
CA GLN A 368 -27.92 -8.79 -2.63
C GLN A 368 -27.03 -8.97 -3.87
N PRO A 369 -27.55 -9.58 -4.94
CA PRO A 369 -26.86 -9.63 -6.21
C PRO A 369 -26.56 -8.24 -6.78
N ILE A 370 -25.34 -8.04 -7.25
CA ILE A 370 -24.88 -6.79 -7.87
C ILE A 370 -24.66 -7.03 -9.36
N ASN A 371 -25.42 -6.36 -10.22
CA ASN A 371 -25.43 -6.63 -11.66
C ASN A 371 -24.72 -5.56 -12.49
N ASN A 372 -24.47 -4.39 -11.91
CA ASN A 372 -23.80 -3.27 -12.59
C ASN A 372 -23.16 -2.31 -11.59
N GLU A 373 -22.36 -1.38 -12.10
CA GLU A 373 -21.59 -0.42 -11.30
C GLU A 373 -22.48 0.55 -10.49
N VAL A 374 -23.69 0.85 -10.96
CA VAL A 374 -24.65 1.72 -10.23
C VAL A 374 -25.19 0.97 -9.01
N GLU A 375 -25.54 -0.30 -9.16
CA GLU A 375 -25.95 -1.16 -8.04
C GLU A 375 -24.80 -1.37 -7.05
N LEU A 376 -23.55 -1.56 -7.54
CA LEU A 376 -22.37 -1.67 -6.69
C LEU A 376 -22.17 -0.41 -5.86
N LEU A 377 -22.19 0.76 -6.50
CA LEU A 377 -22.01 2.04 -5.81
C LEU A 377 -23.12 2.32 -4.81
N ALA A 378 -24.37 1.97 -5.14
CA ALA A 378 -25.49 2.08 -4.21
C ALA A 378 -25.28 1.17 -2.99
N ALA A 379 -24.83 -0.07 -3.20
CA ALA A 379 -24.53 -1.01 -2.11
C ALA A 379 -23.34 -0.55 -1.26
N LEU A 380 -22.27 -0.01 -1.85
CA LEU A 380 -21.13 0.54 -1.11
C LEU A 380 -21.55 1.66 -0.15
N LYS A 381 -22.49 2.50 -0.57
CA LYS A 381 -23.02 3.61 0.24
C LYS A 381 -23.94 3.17 1.39
N THR A 382 -24.48 1.94 1.38
CA THR A 382 -25.30 1.46 2.52
C THR A 382 -24.43 0.98 3.68
N GLY A 383 -23.22 0.51 3.40
CA GLY A 383 -22.36 -0.18 4.38
C GLY A 383 -22.85 -1.59 4.75
N ASP A 384 -23.89 -2.12 4.10
CA ASP A 384 -24.45 -3.47 4.36
C ASP A 384 -23.74 -4.55 3.54
N TYR A 385 -22.46 -4.74 3.86
CA TYR A 385 -21.57 -5.75 3.30
C TYR A 385 -20.48 -6.08 4.30
N GLN A 386 -19.80 -7.20 4.08
CA GLN A 386 -18.73 -7.64 4.97
C GLN A 386 -17.51 -8.11 4.18
N PRO A 387 -16.29 -7.74 4.61
CA PRO A 387 -15.08 -8.34 4.06
C PRO A 387 -15.01 -9.81 4.48
N VAL A 388 -14.59 -10.68 3.56
CA VAL A 388 -14.51 -12.13 3.80
C VAL A 388 -13.17 -12.69 3.33
N LYS A 389 -12.64 -13.66 4.06
CA LYS A 389 -11.64 -14.59 3.55
C LYS A 389 -12.34 -15.59 2.65
N PHE A 390 -12.02 -15.59 1.36
CA PHE A 390 -12.70 -16.44 0.38
C PHE A 390 -11.94 -17.73 0.08
N ARG A 391 -10.60 -17.68 -0.01
CA ARG A 391 -9.74 -18.88 -0.12
C ARG A 391 -8.97 -19.20 1.16
#